data_AF-A0A7C1JLP6-F1
#
_entry.id   AF-A0A7C1JLP6-F1
#
_cell.length_a   1.000
_cell.length_b   1.000
_cell.length_c   1.000
_cell.angle_alpha   90.00
_cell.angle_beta   90.00
_cell.angle_gamma   90.00
#
_symmetry.space_group_name_H-M   'P 1'
#
loop_
_entity.id
_entity.type
_entity.pdbx_description
1 polymer ?
#
loop_
_entity_poly.entity_id
_entity_poly.type
_entity_poly.pdbx_seq_one_letter_code
_entity_poly.pdbx_strand_id
1 'polypeptide(L)' 'MIEIGLHTDNWRPLSGNFQTACQAAKKYGLEHIEFAVIHGQYFVQAMGYDPAISLQSNPRALRRYCDQMGLKIS' A
#
# COMPACT_ATOMS: atom_id res chain seq x y z
N MET A 1 -14.18 -19.85 1.03
CA MET A 1 -13.80 -19.11 2.25
C MET A 1 -13.80 -17.63 1.90
N ILE A 2 -14.24 -16.74 2.78
CA ILE A 2 -14.27 -15.29 2.48
C ILE A 2 -12.87 -14.73 2.73
N GLU A 3 -12.31 -14.02 1.77
CA GLU A 3 -11.05 -13.27 1.88
C GLU A 3 -11.37 -11.78 1.95
N ILE A 4 -10.72 -11.05 2.85
CA ILE A 4 -10.95 -9.62 3.07
C ILE A 4 -9.64 -8.85 2.87
N GLY A 5 -9.74 -7.73 2.16
CA GLY A 5 -8.64 -6.81 1.93
C GLY A 5 -9.02 -5.36 2.14
N LEU A 6 -8.07 -4.48 1.87
CA LEU A 6 -8.27 -3.04 1.84
C LEU A 6 -7.62 -2.42 0.62
N HIS A 7 -8.13 -1.26 0.21
CA HIS A 7 -7.46 -0.39 -0.74
C HIS A 7 -6.68 0.70 0.02
N THR A 8 -5.41 0.94 -0.34
CA THR A 8 -4.55 1.86 0.42
C THR A 8 -5.02 3.31 0.36
N ASP A 9 -5.78 3.72 -0.67
CA ASP A 9 -6.39 5.06 -0.74
C ASP A 9 -7.37 5.36 0.40
N ASN A 10 -7.84 4.36 1.16
CA ASN A 10 -8.60 4.59 2.38
C ASN A 10 -7.83 5.44 3.42
N TRP A 11 -6.49 5.51 3.30
CA TRP A 11 -5.63 6.34 4.16
C TRP A 11 -5.33 7.73 3.59
N ARG A 12 -5.67 8.02 2.33
CA ARG A 12 -5.41 9.31 1.69
C ARG A 12 -6.01 10.49 2.46
N PRO A 13 -7.27 10.46 2.96
CA PRO A 13 -7.84 11.56 3.75
C PRO A 13 -7.13 11.80 5.08
N LEU A 14 -6.39 10.80 5.58
CA LEU A 14 -5.63 10.86 6.83
C LEU A 14 -4.17 11.25 6.60
N SER A 15 -3.80 11.64 5.37
CA SER A 15 -2.41 11.84 4.97
C SER A 15 -1.54 10.61 5.26
N GLY A 16 -2.11 9.40 5.19
CA GLY A 16 -1.36 8.17 5.39
C GLY A 16 -0.63 7.74 4.11
N ASN A 17 0.50 7.06 4.29
CA ASN A 17 1.22 6.44 3.19
C ASN A 17 0.91 4.94 3.06
N PHE A 18 1.52 4.33 2.05
CA PHE A 18 1.37 2.91 1.73
C PHE A 18 1.72 2.01 2.92
N GLN A 19 2.77 2.35 3.66
CA GLN A 19 3.23 1.59 4.81
C GLN A 19 2.22 1.65 5.96
N THR A 20 1.60 2.80 6.21
CA THR A 20 0.53 2.95 7.20
C THR A 20 -0.66 2.03 6.87
N ALA A 21 -1.06 1.95 5.60
CA ALA A 21 -2.12 1.04 5.16
C ALA A 21 -1.72 -0.44 5.34
N CYS A 22 -0.50 -0.82 4.98
CA CYS A 22 0.02 -2.19 5.18
C CYS A 22 0.09 -2.58 6.66
N GLN A 23 0.52 -1.64 7.53
CA GLN A 23 0.56 -1.86 8.97
C GLN A 23 -0.85 -2.05 9.55
N ALA A 24 -1.83 -1.29 9.06
CA ALA A 24 -3.22 -1.48 9.44
C ALA A 24 -3.75 -2.85 8.98
N ALA A 25 -3.49 -3.24 7.73
CA ALA A 25 -3.85 -4.56 7.21
C ALA A 25 -3.34 -5.69 8.13
N LYS A 26 -2.04 -5.64 8.47
CA LYS A 26 -1.41 -6.59 9.39
C LYS A 26 -2.03 -6.55 10.79
N LYS A 27 -2.27 -5.35 11.35
CA LYS A 27 -2.87 -5.17 12.67
C LYS A 27 -4.26 -5.80 12.77
N TYR A 28 -5.05 -5.74 11.70
CA TYR A 28 -6.42 -6.24 11.67
C TYR A 28 -6.56 -7.65 11.07
N GLY A 29 -5.44 -8.33 10.78
CA GLY A 29 -5.44 -9.69 10.25
C GLY A 29 -5.98 -9.79 8.82
N LEU A 30 -5.85 -8.74 8.02
CA LEU A 30 -6.22 -8.76 6.60
C LEU A 30 -5.09 -9.37 5.78
N GLU A 31 -5.47 -10.16 4.77
CA GLU A 31 -4.52 -10.83 3.89
C GLU A 31 -4.32 -10.12 2.55
N HIS A 32 -5.30 -9.32 2.12
CA HIS A 32 -5.32 -8.72 0.79
C HIS A 32 -5.10 -7.21 0.82
N ILE A 33 -4.33 -6.71 -0.14
CA ILE A 33 -4.06 -5.29 -0.31
C ILE A 33 -4.14 -4.88 -1.78
N GLU A 34 -4.86 -3.79 -2.02
CA GLU A 34 -4.97 -3.11 -3.32
C GLU A 34 -4.45 -1.68 -3.18
N PHE A 35 -3.90 -1.12 -4.24
CA PHE A 35 -3.37 0.24 -4.22
C PHE A 35 -3.44 0.90 -5.59
N ALA A 36 -3.63 2.22 -5.59
CA ALA A 36 -3.52 3.01 -6.79
C ALA A 36 -2.06 3.08 -7.26
N VAL A 37 -1.87 3.17 -8.57
CA VAL A 37 -0.58 3.48 -9.18
C VAL A 37 -0.62 4.85 -9.83
N ILE A 38 0.49 5.57 -9.75
CA ILE A 38 0.67 6.87 -10.39
C ILE A 38 1.81 6.81 -11.39
N HIS A 39 1.68 7.55 -12.49
CA HIS A 39 2.76 7.71 -13.45
C HIS A 39 3.69 8.85 -13.03
N GLY A 40 4.99 8.55 -12.90
CA GLY A 40 6.00 9.53 -12.50
C GLY A 40 6.15 9.69 -10.98
N GLN A 41 6.77 10.80 -10.58
CA GLN A 41 7.01 11.13 -9.18
C GLN A 41 5.94 12.10 -8.68
N TYR A 42 5.40 11.82 -7.50
CA TYR A 42 4.47 12.73 -6.84
C TYR A 42 5.07 13.30 -5.56
N PHE A 43 5.07 14.63 -5.46
CA PHE A 43 5.70 15.33 -4.35
C PHE A 43 5.15 14.91 -2.98
N VAL A 44 3.84 14.75 -2.85
CA VAL A 44 3.19 14.35 -1.58
C VAL A 44 3.56 12.91 -1.18
N GLN A 45 3.74 12.02 -2.16
CA GLN A 45 4.25 10.68 -1.93
C GLN A 45 5.69 10.70 -1.37
N ALA A 46 6.55 11.55 -1.93
CA ALA A 46 7.93 11.71 -1.46
C ALA A 46 8.02 12.27 -0.02
N MET A 47 7.02 13.06 0.39
CA MET A 47 6.87 13.53 1.78
C MET A 47 6.28 12.47 2.73
N GLY A 48 5.85 11.31 2.22
CA GLY A 48 5.27 10.24 3.03
C GLY A 48 3.79 10.42 3.36
N TYR A 49 3.05 11.19 2.55
CA TYR A 49 1.62 11.50 2.78
C TYR A 49 0.69 11.00 1.66
N ASP A 50 1.16 10.12 0.78
CA ASP A 50 0.35 9.50 -0.27
C ASP A 50 0.45 7.97 -0.25
N PRO A 51 -0.67 7.24 -0.31
CA PRO A 51 -0.68 5.78 -0.27
C PRO A 51 -0.58 5.09 -1.63
N ALA A 52 -0.60 5.83 -2.73
CA ALA A 52 -0.39 5.29 -4.07
C ALA A 52 1.08 4.90 -4.28
N ILE A 53 1.34 4.09 -5.30
CA ILE A 53 2.68 3.63 -5.68
C ILE A 53 3.07 4.22 -7.03
N SER A 54 4.28 4.77 -7.13
CA SER A 54 4.82 5.21 -8.42
C SER A 54 5.13 4.01 -9.32
N LEU A 55 4.78 4.13 -10.60
CA LEU A 55 5.21 3.17 -11.63
C LEU A 55 6.74 3.15 -11.84
N GLN A 56 7.48 4.13 -11.29
CA GLN A 56 8.94 4.13 -11.27
C GLN A 56 9.53 3.42 -10.04
N SER A 57 8.70 3.04 -9.06
CA SER A 57 9.13 2.25 -7.91
C SER A 57 9.60 0.87 -8.33
N ASN A 58 10.57 0.31 -7.61
CA ASN A 58 11.05 -1.04 -7.87
C ASN A 58 9.97 -2.08 -7.49
N PRO A 59 9.36 -2.79 -8.46
CA PRO A 59 8.26 -3.71 -8.17
C PRO A 59 8.71 -4.92 -7.35
N ARG A 60 9.99 -5.35 -7.44
CA ARG A 60 10.52 -6.44 -6.61
C ARG A 60 10.64 -6.02 -5.15
N ALA A 61 11.06 -4.79 -4.90
CA ALA A 61 11.15 -4.25 -3.54
C ALA A 61 9.75 -4.13 -2.91
N LEU A 62 8.78 -3.64 -3.68
CA LEU A 62 7.37 -3.57 -3.28
C LEU A 62 6.83 -4.96 -2.93
N ARG A 63 7.00 -5.93 -3.83
CA ARG A 63 6.54 -7.30 -3.61
C ARG A 63 7.15 -7.91 -2.35
N ARG A 64 8.48 -7.80 -2.19
CA ARG A 64 9.18 -8.29 -1.00
C ARG A 64 8.67 -7.66 0.29
N TYR A 65 8.35 -6.36 0.26
CA TYR A 65 7.76 -5.68 1.41
C TYR A 65 6.37 -6.23 1.77
N CYS A 66 5.49 -6.42 0.78
CA CYS A 66 4.18 -7.03 1.01
C CYS A 66 4.30 -8.47 1.55
N ASP A 67 5.21 -9.29 0.99
CA ASP A 67 5.46 -10.66 1.46
C ASP A 67 5.94 -10.66 2.92
N GLN A 68 6.85 -9.75 3.30
CA GLN A 68 7.31 -9.59 4.69
C GLN A 68 6.19 -9.16 5.65
N MET A 69 5.19 -8.45 5.14
CA MET A 69 4.02 -8.03 5.89
C MET A 69 2.93 -9.12 5.95
N GLY A 70 3.09 -10.23 5.20
CA GLY A 70 2.08 -11.27 5.07
C GLY A 70 0.90 -10.88 4.18
N LEU A 71 1.08 -9.90 3.28
CA LEU A 71 0.03 -9.34 2.44
C LEU A 71 0.15 -9.83 0.99
N LYS A 72 -0.98 -10.23 0.41
CA LYS A 72 -1.17 -10.57 -1.00
C LYS A 72 -1.66 -9.34 -1.74
N ILE A 73 -0.95 -8.98 -2.82
CA ILE A 73 -1.44 -7.98 -3.77
C ILE A 73 -2.50 -8.68 -4.63
N SER A 74 -3.75 -8.19 -4.61
CA SER A 74 -4.88 -8.73 -5.37
C SER A 74 -5.51 -7.72 -6.30
#